data_AF-A0A7S2GNJ3-F1
#
_entry.id   AF-A0A7S2GNJ3-F1
#
_cell.length_a   1.000
_cell.length_b   1.000
_cell.length_c   1.000
_cell.angle_alpha   90.00
_cell.angle_beta   90.00
_cell.angle_gamma   90.00
#
_symmetry.space_group_name_H-M   'P 1'
#
loop_
_entity.id
_entity.type
_entity.pdbx_description
1 polymer ?
#
loop_
_entity_poly.entity_id
_entity_poly.type
_entity_poly.pdbx_seq_one_letter_code
_entity_poly.pdbx_strand_id
1 'polypeptide(L)'
;ALGRALRERDPCYAASTYALCDAIFDSKQRASQEQSAPPPRVYAHMHGRHSLSSKDGKWAELQNPDGTGFRGLTSSALVTAGCNPLRFSLQGLAVPVMRQGKQMYVPQDSDVVCIESLADDEHGAHSAIMLDPMNGVFPPNTLYRLKEIREPGTWEAPGRHTPPLMPP
;
A
#
# COMPACT_ATOMS: atom_id res chain seq x y z
N ALA A 1 -4.90 -4.83 13.89
CA ALA A 1 -6.08 -5.46 14.51
C ALA A 1 -6.59 -6.62 13.65
N LEU A 2 -7.05 -6.37 12.42
CA LEU A 2 -7.63 -7.41 11.54
C LEU A 2 -6.71 -8.58 11.20
N GLY A 3 -5.48 -8.33 10.72
CA GLY A 3 -4.54 -9.44 10.42
C GLY A 3 -4.17 -10.31 11.63
N ARG A 4 -4.28 -9.77 12.86
CA ARG A 4 -4.10 -10.54 14.11
C ARG A 4 -5.32 -11.44 14.38
N ALA A 5 -6.53 -10.87 14.28
CA ALA A 5 -7.78 -11.59 14.45
C ALA A 5 -7.92 -12.77 13.46
N LEU A 6 -7.44 -12.63 12.21
CA LEU A 6 -7.38 -13.76 11.27
C LEU A 6 -6.46 -14.89 11.77
N ARG A 7 -5.25 -14.55 12.26
CA ARG A 7 -4.31 -15.55 12.78
C ARG A 7 -4.86 -16.25 14.02
N GLU A 8 -5.59 -15.52 14.84
CA GLU A 8 -6.26 -16.01 16.05
C GLU A 8 -7.58 -16.75 15.77
N ARG A 9 -7.99 -16.86 14.48
CA ARG A 9 -9.26 -17.46 14.03
C ARG A 9 -10.49 -16.88 14.74
N ASP A 10 -10.43 -15.58 15.04
CA ASP A 10 -11.51 -14.87 15.71
C ASP A 10 -12.75 -14.84 14.79
N PRO A 11 -13.92 -15.36 15.21
CA PRO A 11 -15.14 -15.34 14.40
C PRO A 11 -15.59 -13.91 14.04
N CYS A 12 -15.22 -12.89 14.82
CA CYS A 12 -15.50 -11.50 14.52
C CYS A 12 -14.68 -10.96 13.35
N TYR A 13 -13.61 -11.64 12.92
CA TYR A 13 -12.78 -11.21 11.80
C TYR A 13 -13.57 -11.14 10.49
N ALA A 14 -14.37 -12.17 10.19
CA ALA A 14 -15.12 -12.23 8.93
C ALA A 14 -16.17 -11.11 8.85
N ALA A 15 -16.95 -10.93 9.91
CA ALA A 15 -17.94 -9.86 10.00
C ALA A 15 -17.29 -8.46 9.93
N SER A 16 -16.19 -8.24 10.66
CA SER A 16 -15.48 -6.95 10.66
C SER A 16 -14.83 -6.65 9.31
N THR A 17 -14.28 -7.65 8.65
CA THR A 17 -13.69 -7.52 7.31
C THR A 17 -14.76 -7.20 6.28
N TYR A 18 -15.88 -7.90 6.32
CA TYR A 18 -17.02 -7.65 5.44
C TYR A 18 -17.56 -6.22 5.60
N ALA A 19 -17.85 -5.81 6.84
CA ALA A 19 -18.33 -4.45 7.12
C ALA A 19 -17.33 -3.36 6.69
N LEU A 20 -16.03 -3.61 6.86
CA LEU A 20 -14.99 -2.69 6.39
C LEU A 20 -14.96 -2.61 4.86
N CYS A 21 -15.01 -3.75 4.17
CA CYS A 21 -15.04 -3.77 2.71
C CYS A 21 -16.26 -3.01 2.17
N ASP A 22 -17.46 -3.27 2.69
CA ASP A 22 -18.68 -2.56 2.29
C ASP A 22 -18.54 -1.05 2.46
N ALA A 23 -18.10 -0.59 3.64
CA ALA A 23 -17.93 0.83 3.90
C ALA A 23 -16.93 1.51 2.94
N ILE A 24 -15.84 0.81 2.58
CA ILE A 24 -14.85 1.31 1.64
C ILE A 24 -15.43 1.35 0.22
N PHE A 25 -16.14 0.31 -0.22
CA PHE A 25 -16.73 0.26 -1.56
C PHE A 25 -17.89 1.26 -1.72
N ASP A 26 -18.70 1.48 -0.69
CA ASP A 26 -19.72 2.54 -0.68
C ASP A 26 -19.09 3.93 -0.79
N SER A 27 -17.92 4.14 -0.17
CA SER A 27 -17.15 5.37 -0.35
C SER A 27 -16.67 5.52 -1.80
N LYS A 28 -16.17 4.44 -2.41
CA LYS A 28 -15.76 4.43 -3.81
C LYS A 28 -16.93 4.80 -4.73
N GLN A 29 -18.08 4.15 -4.60
CA GLN A 29 -19.25 4.42 -5.45
C GLN A 29 -19.70 5.88 -5.40
N ARG A 30 -19.65 6.50 -4.22
CA ARG A 30 -19.97 7.93 -4.07
C ARG A 30 -18.96 8.85 -4.75
N ALA A 31 -17.67 8.47 -4.79
CA ALA A 31 -16.61 9.24 -5.45
C ALA A 31 -16.49 8.96 -6.97
N SER A 32 -16.84 7.75 -7.42
CA SER A 32 -16.68 7.30 -8.81
C SER A 32 -17.64 7.95 -9.80
N GLN A 33 -18.66 8.69 -9.35
CA GLN A 33 -19.51 9.47 -10.24
C GLN A 33 -18.75 10.59 -10.98
N GLU A 34 -17.52 10.93 -10.55
CA GLU A 34 -16.74 12.05 -11.09
C GLU A 34 -15.39 11.66 -11.75
N GLN A 35 -14.96 10.40 -11.70
CA GLN A 35 -13.60 10.01 -12.11
C GLN A 35 -13.57 8.98 -13.24
N SER A 36 -13.11 9.41 -14.43
CA SER A 36 -12.99 8.56 -15.63
C SER A 36 -11.66 7.80 -15.71
N ALA A 37 -10.64 8.18 -14.93
CA ALA A 37 -9.30 7.58 -14.97
C ALA A 37 -8.95 6.89 -13.65
N PRO A 38 -8.14 5.82 -13.67
CA PRO A 38 -7.63 5.20 -12.45
C PRO A 38 -6.84 6.20 -11.60
N PRO A 39 -6.89 6.07 -10.26
CA PRO A 39 -6.14 6.93 -9.36
C PRO A 39 -4.62 6.79 -9.55
N PRO A 40 -3.83 7.80 -9.12
CA PRO A 40 -2.39 7.78 -9.29
C PRO A 40 -1.74 6.59 -8.56
N ARG A 41 -0.48 6.30 -8.92
CA ARG A 41 0.36 5.35 -8.17
C ARG A 41 0.48 5.80 -6.72
N VAL A 42 0.31 4.85 -5.80
CA VAL A 42 0.45 5.08 -4.36
C VAL A 42 1.58 4.25 -3.80
N TYR A 43 2.19 4.74 -2.72
CA TYR A 43 3.44 4.21 -2.21
C TYR A 43 3.34 3.90 -0.72
N ALA A 44 3.98 2.80 -0.34
CA ALA A 44 4.10 2.34 1.03
C ALA A 44 5.51 1.78 1.26
N HIS A 45 5.90 1.63 2.53
CA HIS A 45 7.18 1.06 2.92
C HIS A 45 6.98 -0.42 3.26
N MET A 46 7.89 -1.27 2.78
CA MET A 46 7.84 -2.71 3.00
C MET A 46 8.07 -3.08 4.47
N HIS A 47 9.08 -2.48 5.10
CA HIS A 47 9.56 -2.76 6.47
C HIS A 47 9.61 -1.48 7.32
N GLY A 48 9.66 -1.66 8.64
CA GLY A 48 9.69 -0.55 9.60
C GLY A 48 8.33 -0.26 10.26
N ARG A 49 8.17 0.95 10.79
CA ARG A 49 7.01 1.30 11.60
C ARG A 49 5.81 1.68 10.72
N HIS A 50 4.69 0.98 10.90
CA HIS A 50 3.47 1.12 10.08
C HIS A 50 3.60 0.55 8.66
N SER A 51 4.55 -0.38 8.47
CA SER A 51 4.89 -0.97 7.17
C SER A 51 3.90 -2.03 6.73
N LEU A 52 4.01 -2.43 5.45
CA LEU A 52 3.21 -3.53 4.91
C LEU A 52 3.50 -4.85 5.64
N SER A 53 4.77 -5.22 5.81
CA SER A 53 5.16 -6.45 6.52
C SER A 53 4.73 -6.48 7.99
N SER A 54 4.68 -5.31 8.66
CA SER A 54 4.22 -5.24 10.05
C SER A 54 2.71 -5.50 10.18
N LYS A 55 1.94 -5.20 9.13
CA LYS A 55 0.48 -5.40 9.08
C LYS A 55 0.13 -6.81 8.62
N ASP A 56 0.84 -7.31 7.60
CA ASP A 56 0.73 -8.66 7.07
C ASP A 56 2.12 -9.18 6.68
N GLY A 57 2.59 -10.22 7.38
CA GLY A 57 3.93 -10.77 7.20
C GLY A 57 4.21 -11.30 5.79
N LYS A 58 3.17 -11.68 5.02
CA LYS A 58 3.32 -12.18 3.65
C LYS A 58 4.02 -11.19 2.72
N TRP A 59 3.95 -9.89 3.02
CA TRP A 59 4.65 -8.86 2.24
C TRP A 59 6.16 -9.07 2.21
N ALA A 60 6.76 -9.62 3.28
CA ALA A 60 8.19 -9.93 3.31
C ALA A 60 8.58 -11.08 2.36
N GLU A 61 7.61 -11.87 1.91
CA GLU A 61 7.81 -13.02 1.03
C GLU A 61 7.39 -12.73 -0.43
N LEU A 62 7.03 -11.48 -0.76
CA LEU A 62 6.48 -11.11 -2.07
C LEU A 62 7.38 -11.50 -3.27
N GLN A 63 8.70 -11.57 -3.05
CA GLN A 63 9.66 -11.93 -4.09
C GLN A 63 9.75 -13.45 -4.31
N ASN A 64 9.28 -14.25 -3.36
CA ASN A 64 9.29 -15.70 -3.45
C ASN A 64 8.12 -16.16 -4.33
N PRO A 65 8.39 -16.88 -5.43
CA PRO A 65 7.32 -17.45 -6.22
C PRO A 65 6.60 -18.56 -5.43
N ASP A 66 5.29 -18.68 -5.64
CA ASP A 66 4.54 -19.86 -5.21
C ASP A 66 4.86 -21.09 -6.09
N GLY A 67 4.19 -22.21 -5.82
CA GLY A 67 4.39 -23.45 -6.57
C GLY A 67 4.08 -23.37 -8.07
N THR A 68 3.45 -22.29 -8.54
CA THR A 68 3.15 -22.03 -9.96
C THR A 68 4.09 -21.02 -10.60
N GLY A 69 5.02 -20.43 -9.83
CA GLY A 69 5.87 -19.34 -10.29
C GLY A 69 5.25 -17.95 -10.11
N PHE A 70 4.03 -17.85 -9.58
CA PHE A 70 3.37 -16.58 -9.34
C PHE A 70 4.00 -15.87 -8.13
N ARG A 71 4.41 -14.61 -8.33
CA ARG A 71 4.94 -13.75 -7.28
C ARG A 71 3.87 -12.74 -6.87
N GLY A 72 3.26 -12.96 -5.74
CA GLY A 72 2.15 -12.15 -5.28
C GLY A 72 1.60 -12.62 -3.94
N LEU A 73 0.64 -11.88 -3.41
CA LEU A 73 -0.01 -12.21 -2.15
C LEU A 73 -1.41 -11.64 -2.09
N THR A 74 -2.30 -12.34 -1.40
CA THR A 74 -3.57 -11.78 -0.93
C THR A 74 -3.37 -11.19 0.45
N SER A 75 -3.51 -9.87 0.57
CA SER A 75 -3.30 -9.16 1.83
C SER A 75 -4.48 -9.42 2.76
N SER A 76 -4.23 -9.98 3.93
CA SER A 76 -5.22 -10.16 5.00
C SER A 76 -5.51 -8.87 5.78
N ALA A 77 -4.76 -7.80 5.52
CA ALA A 77 -4.92 -6.52 6.18
C ALA A 77 -5.26 -5.42 5.17
N LEU A 78 -5.96 -4.39 5.68
CA LEU A 78 -6.13 -3.13 4.97
C LEU A 78 -4.76 -2.53 4.65
N VAL A 79 -4.51 -2.25 3.37
CA VAL A 79 -3.32 -1.56 2.92
C VAL A 79 -3.63 -0.08 2.81
N THR A 80 -2.77 0.75 3.40
CA THR A 80 -2.85 2.22 3.34
C THR A 80 -1.60 2.72 2.66
N ALA A 81 -1.75 3.48 1.58
CA ALA A 81 -0.65 4.00 0.79
C ALA A 81 -0.95 5.45 0.36
N GLY A 82 0.08 6.22 0.05
CA GLY A 82 -0.09 7.62 -0.34
C GLY A 82 0.73 8.00 -1.56
N CYS A 83 0.31 9.04 -2.27
CA CYS A 83 0.98 9.57 -3.45
C CYS A 83 1.58 10.97 -3.22
N ASN A 84 1.53 11.49 -1.98
CA ASN A 84 2.07 12.81 -1.66
C ASN A 84 3.59 12.89 -1.93
N PRO A 85 4.04 13.73 -2.88
CA PRO A 85 5.45 13.84 -3.25
C PRO A 85 6.33 14.35 -2.10
N LEU A 86 5.77 15.13 -1.17
CA LEU A 86 6.49 15.67 -0.01
C LEU A 86 6.93 14.58 0.99
N ARG A 87 6.43 13.35 0.83
CA ARG A 87 6.86 12.20 1.63
C ARG A 87 8.12 11.55 1.08
N PHE A 88 8.58 11.93 -0.10
CA PHE A 88 9.82 11.41 -0.65
C PHE A 88 10.98 12.31 -0.28
N SER A 89 12.05 11.68 0.18
CA SER A 89 13.33 12.31 0.45
C SER A 89 14.42 11.56 -0.29
N LEU A 90 15.63 12.10 -0.28
CA LEU A 90 16.81 11.39 -0.76
C LEU A 90 17.00 10.05 -0.02
N GLN A 91 16.55 9.94 1.23
CA GLN A 91 16.65 8.73 2.04
C GLN A 91 15.45 7.79 1.87
N GLY A 92 14.58 8.01 0.89
CA GLY A 92 13.42 7.18 0.60
C GLY A 92 12.08 7.74 1.09
N LEU A 93 11.10 6.85 1.28
CA LEU A 93 9.74 7.21 1.67
C LEU A 93 9.66 7.49 3.19
N ALA A 94 9.23 8.70 3.53
CA ALA A 94 9.03 9.15 4.89
C ALA A 94 7.64 8.81 5.43
N VAL A 95 7.61 8.46 6.71
CA VAL A 95 6.39 8.21 7.46
C VAL A 95 6.07 9.37 8.40
N PRO A 96 4.79 9.74 8.56
CA PRO A 96 4.42 10.73 9.57
C PRO A 96 4.62 10.12 10.96
N VAL A 97 5.37 10.82 11.80
CA VAL A 97 5.62 10.47 13.20
C VAL A 97 5.26 11.68 14.05
N MET A 98 4.44 11.46 15.07
CA MET A 98 4.20 12.48 16.09
C MET A 98 5.40 12.52 17.05
N ARG A 99 6.09 13.67 17.11
CA ARG A 99 7.12 13.96 18.10
C ARG A 99 6.82 15.28 18.78
N GLN A 100 6.73 15.29 20.11
CA GLN A 100 6.44 16.49 20.91
C GLN A 100 5.20 17.26 20.43
N GLY A 101 4.13 16.55 20.03
CA GLY A 101 2.90 17.16 19.54
C GLY A 101 2.95 17.73 18.12
N LYS A 102 4.10 17.64 17.42
CA LYS A 102 4.24 18.03 16.01
C LYS A 102 4.34 16.80 15.11
N GLN A 103 3.65 16.83 13.98
CA GLN A 103 3.81 15.83 12.94
C GLN A 103 5.11 16.11 12.17
N MET A 104 6.02 15.14 12.20
CA MET A 104 7.27 15.16 11.45
C MET A 104 7.28 14.04 10.42
N TYR A 105 7.94 14.23 9.29
CA TYR A 105 8.19 13.17 8.32
C TYR A 105 9.57 12.59 8.53
N VAL A 106 9.65 11.30 8.82
CA VAL A 106 10.91 10.60 9.09
C VAL A 106 11.13 9.55 8.00
N PRO A 107 12.21 9.65 7.20
CA PRO A 107 12.58 8.62 6.23
C PRO A 107 12.72 7.25 6.91
N GLN A 108 12.32 6.19 6.21
CA GLN A 108 12.51 4.82 6.68
C GLN A 108 13.48 4.13 5.72
N ASP A 109 14.49 3.47 6.28
CA ASP A 109 15.38 2.60 5.54
C ASP A 109 14.64 1.29 5.23
N SER A 110 14.00 1.25 4.06
CA SER A 110 13.16 0.14 3.61
C SER A 110 12.88 0.29 2.11
N ASP A 111 12.65 -0.85 1.46
CA ASP A 111 12.07 -0.88 0.12
C ASP A 111 10.76 -0.10 0.06
N VAL A 112 10.60 0.64 -1.04
CA VAL A 112 9.38 1.37 -1.37
C VAL A 112 8.55 0.51 -2.31
N VAL A 113 7.36 0.16 -1.87
CA VAL A 113 6.37 -0.56 -2.67
C VAL A 113 5.53 0.47 -3.40
N CYS A 114 5.62 0.47 -4.73
CA CYS A 114 4.73 1.21 -5.62
C CYS A 114 3.55 0.32 -6.00
N ILE A 115 2.33 0.77 -5.72
CA ILE A 115 1.10 0.07 -6.11
C ILE A 115 0.47 0.83 -7.28
N GLU A 116 0.30 0.14 -8.39
CA GLU A 116 -0.35 0.65 -9.59
C GLU A 116 -1.86 0.34 -9.53
N SER A 117 -2.68 1.38 -9.74
CA SER A 117 -4.11 1.22 -9.90
C SER A 117 -4.45 0.98 -11.37
N LEU A 118 -5.36 0.05 -11.63
CA LEU A 118 -5.90 -0.22 -12.97
C LEU A 118 -7.40 0.11 -12.99
N ALA A 119 -7.96 0.17 -14.21
CA ALA A 119 -9.41 0.24 -14.37
C ALA A 119 -10.06 -1.02 -13.80
N ASP A 120 -11.28 -0.86 -13.28
CA ASP A 120 -12.07 -1.99 -12.83
C ASP A 120 -12.46 -2.87 -14.05
N ASP A 121 -12.54 -4.17 -13.85
CA ASP A 121 -12.95 -5.14 -14.87
C ASP A 121 -13.96 -6.15 -14.30
N GLU A 122 -14.27 -7.21 -15.06
CA GLU A 122 -15.21 -8.25 -14.66
C GLU A 122 -14.80 -9.03 -13.39
N HIS A 123 -13.53 -8.98 -13.01
CA HIS A 123 -12.99 -9.58 -11.80
C HIS A 123 -13.00 -8.62 -10.60
N GLY A 124 -13.44 -7.37 -10.79
CA GLY A 124 -13.72 -6.42 -9.72
C GLY A 124 -12.84 -5.18 -9.75
N ALA A 125 -12.60 -4.63 -8.56
CA ALA A 125 -11.89 -3.37 -8.38
C ALA A 125 -10.37 -3.57 -8.36
N HIS A 126 -9.66 -2.87 -9.26
CA HIS A 126 -8.20 -2.93 -9.39
C HIS A 126 -7.50 -1.61 -9.04
N SER A 127 -8.25 -0.70 -8.43
CA SER A 127 -7.82 0.65 -8.11
C SER A 127 -7.79 0.90 -6.61
N ALA A 128 -6.86 1.74 -6.18
CA ALA A 128 -6.89 2.29 -4.82
C ALA A 128 -8.21 3.04 -4.59
N ILE A 129 -8.81 2.85 -3.42
CA ILE A 129 -9.97 3.62 -3.02
C ILE A 129 -9.45 4.86 -2.29
N MET A 130 -9.52 6.00 -2.95
CA MET A 130 -8.97 7.25 -2.44
C MET A 130 -9.85 7.78 -1.30
N LEU A 131 -9.25 7.95 -0.12
CA LEU A 131 -9.91 8.56 1.04
C LEU A 131 -9.83 10.09 0.99
N ASP A 132 -8.78 10.60 0.36
CA ASP A 132 -8.53 12.00 0.07
C ASP A 132 -7.65 12.08 -1.20
N PRO A 133 -7.32 13.28 -1.73
CA PRO A 133 -6.53 13.39 -2.96
C PRO A 133 -5.12 12.77 -2.92
N MET A 134 -4.61 12.43 -1.74
CA MET A 134 -3.23 12.00 -1.51
C MET A 134 -3.10 10.62 -0.86
N ASN A 135 -4.17 10.09 -0.26
CA ASN A 135 -4.14 8.82 0.47
C ASN A 135 -5.21 7.86 -0.06
N GLY A 136 -4.75 6.66 -0.40
CA GLY A 136 -5.59 5.56 -0.88
C GLY A 136 -5.53 4.37 0.05
N VAL A 137 -6.59 3.56 -0.01
CA VAL A 137 -6.66 2.29 0.68
C VAL A 137 -7.03 1.16 -0.26
N PHE A 138 -6.58 -0.03 0.09
CA PHE A 138 -7.02 -1.27 -0.52
C PHE A 138 -7.60 -2.16 0.57
N PRO A 139 -8.82 -2.69 0.37
CA PRO A 139 -9.49 -3.52 1.36
C PRO A 139 -8.68 -4.78 1.68
N PRO A 140 -8.93 -5.43 2.83
CA PRO A 140 -8.48 -6.80 3.03
C PRO A 140 -8.96 -7.70 1.89
N ASN A 141 -8.20 -8.76 1.64
CA ASN A 141 -8.34 -9.70 0.53
C ASN A 141 -8.01 -9.15 -0.87
N THR A 142 -7.42 -7.95 -0.98
CA THR A 142 -6.81 -7.53 -2.26
C THR A 142 -5.64 -8.44 -2.62
N LEU A 143 -5.68 -8.97 -3.85
CA LEU A 143 -4.58 -9.73 -4.46
C LEU A 143 -3.59 -8.76 -5.12
N TYR A 144 -2.33 -8.87 -4.75
CA TYR A 144 -1.23 -8.14 -5.34
C TYR A 144 -0.35 -9.09 -6.15
N ARG A 145 0.16 -8.59 -7.27
CA ARG A 145 1.16 -9.26 -8.10
C ARG A 145 2.40 -8.38 -8.21
N LEU A 146 3.57 -8.96 -7.94
CA LEU A 146 4.84 -8.30 -8.21
C LEU A 146 5.06 -8.23 -9.73
N LYS A 147 5.16 -7.01 -10.27
CA LYS A 147 5.42 -6.77 -11.70
C LYS A 147 6.91 -6.65 -12.00
N GLU A 148 7.61 -5.87 -11.19
CA GLU A 148 9.03 -5.58 -11.38
C GLU A 148 9.67 -5.15 -10.05
N ILE A 149 10.99 -5.24 -9.99
CA ILE A 149 11.83 -4.66 -8.93
C ILE A 149 12.78 -3.69 -9.61
N ARG A 150 12.93 -2.49 -9.05
CA ARG A 150 13.84 -1.45 -9.55
C ARG A 150 14.89 -1.17 -8.49
N GLU A 151 16.15 -1.25 -8.89
CA GLU A 151 17.28 -1.02 -7.99
C GLU A 151 17.36 0.44 -7.52
N PRO A 152 17.97 0.71 -6.35
CA PRO A 152 18.25 2.08 -5.91
C PRO A 152 18.96 2.91 -7.00
N GLY A 153 18.46 4.12 -7.24
CA GLY A 153 19.00 5.03 -8.26
C GLY A 153 18.51 4.76 -9.70
N THR A 154 17.76 3.68 -9.96
CA THR A 154 17.19 3.40 -11.30
C THR A 154 15.72 3.82 -11.43
N TRP A 155 15.18 4.52 -10.43
CA TRP A 155 13.80 5.00 -10.43
C TRP A 155 13.69 6.40 -9.83
N GLU A 156 12.68 7.13 -10.27
CA GLU A 156 12.39 8.49 -9.79
C GLU A 156 11.15 8.48 -8.91
N ALA A 157 11.25 9.12 -7.73
CA ALA A 157 10.09 9.30 -6.88
C ALA A 157 9.14 10.39 -7.43
N PRO A 158 7.84 10.33 -7.09
CA PRO A 158 6.90 11.41 -7.35
C PRO A 158 7.45 12.77 -6.90
N GLY A 159 7.33 13.78 -7.77
CA GLY A 159 7.88 15.12 -7.51
C GLY A 159 9.34 15.32 -7.96
N ARG A 160 9.93 14.37 -8.70
CA ARG A 160 11.31 14.41 -9.23
C ARG A 160 12.39 14.41 -8.16
N HIS A 161 12.16 13.69 -7.07
CA HIS A 161 13.22 13.37 -6.13
C HIS A 161 13.88 12.06 -6.56
N THR A 162 15.14 12.11 -6.99
CA THR A 162 15.94 10.91 -7.25
C THR A 162 16.67 10.56 -5.96
N PRO A 163 16.41 9.39 -5.33
CA PRO A 163 17.24 8.93 -4.22
C PRO A 163 18.71 8.83 -4.71
N PRO A 164 19.70 9.37 -3.98
CA PRO A 164 21.08 9.24 -4.37
C PRO A 164 21.50 7.78 -4.28
N LEU A 165 22.38 7.34 -5.17
CA LEU A 165 23.12 6.08 -4.98
C LEU A 165 23.78 6.12 -3.60
N MET A 166 23.42 5.19 -2.71
CA MET A 166 24.23 5.01 -1.50
C MET A 166 25.59 4.45 -1.94
N PRO A 167 26.71 5.06 -1.52
CA PRO A 167 28.03 4.47 -1.76
C PRO A 167 28.14 3.13 -1.02
N PRO A 168 28.99 2.22 -1.53
CA PRO A 168 29.19 0.89 -0.95
C PRO A 168 29.72 0.90 0.49
#